data_AF-A0A4R9M2W6-F1
#
_entry.id   AF-A0A4R9M2W6-F1
#
_cell.length_a   1.000
_cell.length_b   1.000
_cell.length_c   1.000
_cell.angle_alpha   90.00
_cell.angle_beta   90.00
_cell.angle_gamma   90.00
#
_symmetry.space_group_name_H-M   'P 1'
#
loop_
_entity.id
_entity.type
_entity.pdbx_description
1 polymer ?
#
loop_
_entity_poly.entity_id
_entity_poly.type
_entity_poly.pdbx_seq_one_letter_code
_entity_poly.pdbx_strand_id
1 'polypeptide(L)' 'MKSPKIITIGIKELAHQKVILAAWYNFLKESFDAKKLTAEEFTQYLQAHVMYDLDKDQIELMLSGSEPLLEEFKKSIFG' A
#
# COMPACT_ATOMS: atom_id res chain seq x y z
N MET A 1 8.26 18.78 0.49
CA MET A 1 7.82 17.39 0.72
C MET A 1 7.88 16.65 -0.60
N LYS A 2 8.50 15.47 -0.66
CA LYS A 2 8.51 14.66 -1.90
C LYS A 2 7.10 14.11 -2.12
N SER A 3 6.57 14.21 -3.34
CA SER A 3 5.24 13.71 -3.65
C SER A 3 5.16 12.20 -3.42
N PRO A 4 4.11 11.69 -2.77
CA PRO A 4 3.92 10.25 -2.56
C PRO A 4 3.86 9.53 -3.91
N LYS A 5 4.50 8.38 -3.99
CA LYS A 5 4.34 7.42 -5.09
C LYS A 5 3.17 6.50 -4.79
N ILE A 6 2.61 5.92 -5.84
CA ILE A 6 1.50 4.97 -5.73
C ILE A 6 1.88 3.69 -6.46
N ILE A 7 1.59 2.55 -5.83
CA ILE A 7 1.58 1.24 -6.51
C ILE A 7 0.14 0.76 -6.63
N THR A 8 -0.17 0.05 -7.72
CA THR A 8 -1.45 -0.60 -7.93
C THR A 8 -1.29 -2.12 -7.80
N ILE A 9 -2.24 -2.75 -7.12
CA ILE A 9 -2.29 -4.20 -6.95
C ILE A 9 -3.67 -4.68 -7.42
N GLY A 10 -3.70 -5.54 -8.43
CA GLY A 10 -4.93 -6.12 -8.96
C GLY A 10 -5.60 -7.05 -7.93
N ILE A 11 -6.90 -6.86 -7.73
CA ILE A 11 -7.72 -7.64 -6.80
C ILE A 11 -8.68 -8.52 -7.60
N LYS A 12 -8.58 -9.83 -7.39
CA LYS A 12 -9.51 -10.82 -7.98
C LYS A 12 -10.74 -11.06 -7.11
N GLU A 13 -10.58 -11.03 -5.78
CA GLU A 13 -11.63 -11.29 -4.81
C GLU A 13 -11.50 -10.37 -3.59
N LEU A 14 -12.62 -10.06 -2.92
CA LEU A 14 -12.65 -9.26 -1.70
C LEU A 14 -11.77 -9.83 -0.57
N ALA A 15 -11.66 -11.15 -0.47
CA ALA A 15 -10.78 -11.79 0.51
C ALA A 15 -9.31 -11.42 0.29
N HIS A 16 -8.87 -11.40 -0.97
CA HIS A 16 -7.52 -11.00 -1.34
C HIS A 16 -7.23 -9.54 -0.97
N GLN A 17 -8.20 -8.64 -1.17
CA GLN A 17 -8.09 -7.24 -0.75
C GLN A 17 -7.86 -7.10 0.75
N LYS A 18 -8.61 -7.85 1.58
CA LYS A 18 -8.45 -7.81 3.05
C LYS A 18 -7.05 -8.23 3.47
N VAL A 19 -6.50 -9.27 2.84
CA VAL A 19 -5.14 -9.74 3.13
C VAL A 19 -4.11 -8.67 2.78
N ILE A 20 -4.20 -8.06 1.60
CA ILE A 20 -3.25 -7.01 1.18
C ILE A 20 -3.34 -5.79 2.11
N LEU A 21 -4.55 -5.36 2.47
CA LEU A 21 -4.74 -4.22 3.39
C LEU A 21 -4.20 -4.52 4.79
N ALA A 22 -4.42 -5.72 5.31
CA ALA A 22 -3.87 -6.13 6.60
C ALA A 22 -2.34 -6.18 6.57
N ALA A 23 -1.75 -6.74 5.51
CA ALA A 23 -0.31 -6.77 5.31
C ALA A 23 0.25 -5.35 5.21
N TRP A 24 -0.39 -4.46 4.46
CA TRP A 24 0.01 -3.06 4.32
C TRP A 24 -0.04 -2.31 5.65
N TYR A 25 -1.13 -2.46 6.42
CA TYR A 25 -1.25 -1.86 7.74
C TYR A 25 -0.14 -2.32 8.69
N ASN A 26 0.10 -3.64 8.77
CA ASN A 26 1.13 -4.19 9.64
C ASN A 26 2.52 -3.67 9.24
N PHE A 27 2.81 -3.65 7.95
CA PHE A 27 4.08 -3.12 7.43
C PHE A 27 4.28 -1.63 7.75
N LEU A 28 3.22 -0.81 7.59
CA LEU A 28 3.26 0.60 7.97
C LEU A 28 3.46 0.78 9.47
N LYS A 29 2.79 -0.04 10.28
CA LYS A 29 2.90 0.01 11.73
C LYS A 29 4.31 -0.35 12.19
N GLU A 30 4.89 -1.43 11.67
CA GLU A 30 6.27 -1.81 11.95
C GLU A 30 7.26 -0.72 11.53
N SER A 31 7.02 -0.11 10.36
CA SER A 31 7.85 1.00 9.87
C SER A 31 7.76 2.25 10.76
N PHE A 32 6.56 2.55 11.28
CA PHE A 32 6.33 3.65 12.21
C PHE A 32 6.97 3.37 13.58
N ASP A 33 6.79 2.16 14.13
CA ASP A 33 7.38 1.73 15.40
C ASP A 33 8.92 1.73 15.32
N ALA A 34 9.48 1.40 14.16
CA ALA A 34 10.90 1.51 13.85
C ALA A 34 11.38 2.96 13.57
N LYS A 35 10.50 3.96 13.70
CA LYS A 35 10.76 5.39 13.44
C LYS A 35 11.24 5.70 12.02
N LYS A 36 10.90 4.86 11.04
CA LYS A 36 11.14 5.12 9.62
C LYS A 36 10.11 6.08 9.01
N LEU A 37 8.96 6.25 9.67
CA LEU A 37 7.85 7.11 9.24
C LEU A 37 7.52 8.11 10.35
N THR A 38 7.17 9.33 9.95
CA THR A 38 6.49 10.28 10.82
C THR A 38 5.01 9.93 10.99
N ALA A 39 4.34 10.51 11.99
CA ALA A 39 2.90 10.28 12.21
C ALA A 39 2.04 10.81 11.05
N GLU A 40 2.49 11.89 10.41
CA GLU A 40 1.84 12.46 9.23
C GLU A 40 1.96 11.51 8.03
N GLU A 41 3.18 11.01 7.75
CA GLU A 41 3.41 10.02 6.69
C GLU A 41 2.64 8.72 6.94
N PHE A 42 2.61 8.22 8.18
CA PHE A 42 1.85 7.03 8.52
C PHE A 42 0.35 7.22 8.21
N THR A 43 -0.22 8.35 8.65
CA THR A 43 -1.64 8.67 8.42
C THR A 43 -1.95 8.82 6.93
N GLN A 44 -1.04 9.48 6.19
CA GLN A 44 -1.18 9.66 4.76
C GLN A 44 -1.11 8.33 4.00
N TYR A 45 -0.12 7.49 4.30
CA TYR A 45 0.10 6.21 3.60
C TYR A 45 -0.92 5.14 3.98
N LEU A 46 -1.59 5.28 5.14
CA LEU A 46 -2.71 4.45 5.55
C LEU A 46 -3.91 4.59 4.61
N GLN A 47 -4.04 5.71 3.89
CA GLN A 47 -5.11 5.92 2.93
C GLN A 47 -4.90 5.04 1.68
N ALA A 48 -5.67 3.96 1.61
CA ALA A 48 -5.72 3.10 0.44
C ALA A 48 -6.97 3.42 -0.40
N HIS A 49 -6.77 3.65 -1.69
CA HIS A 49 -7.87 3.90 -2.63
C HIS A 49 -8.17 2.64 -3.42
N VAL A 50 -9.44 2.42 -3.77
CA VAL A 50 -9.86 1.34 -4.65
C VAL A 50 -10.36 1.98 -5.93
N MET A 51 -9.84 1.50 -7.05
CA MET A 51 -10.22 1.94 -8.39
C MET A 51 -10.72 0.73 -9.18
N TYR A 52 -11.64 0.94 -10.09
CA TYR A 52 -12.00 -0.06 -11.09
C TYR A 52 -11.39 0.39 -12.42
N ASP A 53 -10.47 -0.42 -12.95
CA ASP A 53 -9.84 -0.25 -14.25
C ASP A 53 -10.77 -0.83 -15.32
N LEU A 54 -11.37 0.05 -16.13
CA LEU A 54 -12.32 -0.30 -17.18
C LEU A 54 -11.68 -1.04 -18.35
N ASP A 55 -10.43 -0.72 -18.68
CA ASP A 55 -9.74 -1.31 -19.83
C ASP A 55 -9.37 -2.77 -19.56
N LYS A 56 -9.06 -3.08 -18.30
CA LYS A 56 -8.68 -4.42 -17.84
C LYS A 56 -9.84 -5.20 -17.21
N ASP A 57 -11.00 -4.56 -17.04
CA ASP A 57 -12.15 -5.11 -16.33
C ASP A 57 -11.77 -5.66 -14.94
N GLN A 58 -11.03 -4.88 -14.15
CA GLN A 58 -10.51 -5.33 -12.86
C GLN A 58 -10.52 -4.25 -11.78
N ILE A 59 -10.63 -4.67 -10.52
CA ILE A 59 -10.44 -3.79 -9.37
C ILE A 59 -8.96 -3.70 -9.04
N GLU A 60 -8.44 -2.49 -8.85
CA GLU A 60 -7.07 -2.21 -8.43
C GLU A 60 -7.07 -1.51 -7.06
N LEU A 61 -6.24 -2.01 -6.15
CA LEU A 61 -5.95 -1.38 -4.88
C LEU A 61 -4.72 -0.48 -5.02
N MET A 62 -4.86 0.78 -4.65
CA MET A 62 -3.83 1.81 -4.75
C MET A 62 -3.26 2.11 -3.37
N LEU A 63 -1.97 1.80 -3.19
CA LEU A 63 -1.23 2.05 -1.94
C LEU A 63 -0.23 3.16 -2.17
N SER A 64 -0.22 4.16 -1.28
CA SER A 64 0.67 5.31 -1.38
C SER A 64 1.82 5.23 -0.39
N GLY A 65 2.98 5.74 -0.77
CA GLY A 65 4.19 5.67 0.06
C GLY A 65 5.37 6.39 -0.56
N SER A 66 6.49 6.41 0.16
CA SER A 66 7.77 6.74 -0.45
C SER A 66 8.25 5.57 -1.31
N GLU A 67 9.02 5.85 -2.36
CA GLU A 67 9.54 4.81 -3.25
C GLU A 67 10.31 3.69 -2.51
N PRO A 68 11.23 3.98 -1.57
CA PRO A 68 11.91 2.93 -0.80
C PRO A 68 10.95 2.06 0.02
N LEU A 69 9.94 2.68 0.62
CA LEU A 69 8.95 1.99 1.45
C LEU A 69 8.10 1.01 0.63
N LEU A 70 7.67 1.44 -0.57
CA LEU A 70 6.87 0.61 -1.47
C LEU A 70 7.67 -0.57 -2.04
N GLU A 71 8.97 -0.37 -2.31
CA GLU A 71 9.85 -1.46 -2.76
C GLU A 71 10.16 -2.46 -1.62
N GLU A 72 10.33 -2.00 -0.38
CA GLU A 72 10.45 -2.89 0.79
C GLU A 72 9.18 -3.73 0.98
N PHE A 73 8.00 -3.10 0.85
CA PHE A 73 6.72 -3.80 0.97
C PHE A 73 6.53 -4.85 -0.14
N LYS A 74 6.81 -4.51 -1.40
CA LYS A 74 6.75 -5.50 -2.50
C LYS A 74 7.61 -6.72 -2.22
N LYS A 75 8.83 -6.53 -1.71
CA LYS A 75 9.71 -7.64 -1.31
C LYS A 75 9.12 -8.46 -0.16
N SER A 76 8.41 -7.85 0.78
CA SER A 76 7.78 -8.60 1.90
C SER A 76 6.60 -9.48 1.47
N ILE A 77 5.92 -9.16 0.36
CA ILE A 77 4.76 -9.92 -0.14
C ILE A 77 5.13 -10.90 -1.24
N PHE A 78 6.07 -10.53 -2.12
CA PHE A 78 6.40 -11.29 -3.34
C PHE A 78 7.82 -11.86 -3.35
N GLY A 79 8.64 -11.55 -2.33
CA GLY A 79 10.01 -12.04 -2.18
C GLY A 79 10.12 -13.34 -1.39
#